data_AF-A0A8C1M641-F1
#
_entry.id   AF-A0A8C1M641-F1
#
_cell.length_a   1.000
_cell.length_b   1.000
_cell.length_c   1.000
_cell.angle_alpha   90.00
_cell.angle_beta   90.00
_cell.angle_gamma   90.00
#
_symmetry.space_group_name_H-M   'P 1'
#
loop_
_entity.id
_entity.type
_entity.pdbx_description
1 polymer ?
#
loop_
_entity_poly.entity_id
_entity_poly.type
_entity_poly.pdbx_seq_one_letter_code
_entity_poly.pdbx_strand_id
1 'polypeptide(L)'
;ALTEEELEKKSTAIIEEYLNNNVYVFMVLINYNNYLYIIFYIYVYVVLLEVLEVAEDMEIDIPHIWLYLAELICPMLQEGGIPMGPLFREVSKPLVPLGKAGVLLVEILRLLCKAMSHKKVGAMWRDAALSWKDFLPEDKDANKFVTEEGVEFTLGEECVRKSSKVTLSPEDISRELERLLQEKADNQRIFDWVEANLDEQQTSSDTFVRPLMTAVCQSAIIGESLHPPLITSFSSNLLRMFFDVLYDEDVIKEEGFYRWESSKDPAEQQGKGVALKSVTAFFTWLREAEDESDSS
;
A
#
# COMPACT_ATOMS: atom_id res chain seq x y z
N ALA A 1 23.24 34.17 -7.49
CA ALA A 1 22.04 33.49 -6.96
C ALA A 1 20.89 33.84 -7.88
N LEU A 2 20.02 32.88 -8.20
CA LEU A 2 18.74 33.18 -8.86
C LEU A 2 17.91 34.06 -7.94
N THR A 3 17.16 35.01 -8.49
CA THR A 3 16.17 35.74 -7.69
C THR A 3 14.98 34.83 -7.37
N GLU A 4 14.23 35.16 -6.33
CA GLU A 4 13.03 34.42 -5.91
C GLU A 4 12.01 34.33 -7.07
N GLU A 5 11.80 35.44 -7.79
CA GLU A 5 10.96 35.50 -8.99
C GLU A 5 11.46 34.61 -10.14
N GLU A 6 12.78 34.52 -10.33
CA GLU A 6 13.37 33.63 -11.34
C GLU A 6 13.25 32.15 -10.94
N LEU A 7 13.29 31.85 -9.65
CA LEU A 7 13.13 30.50 -9.11
C LEU A 7 11.68 30.04 -9.25
N GLU A 8 10.73 30.88 -8.83
CA GLU A 8 9.29 30.63 -8.94
C GLU A 8 8.91 30.34 -10.39
N LYS A 9 9.26 31.25 -11.32
CA LYS A 9 8.95 31.10 -12.74
C LYS A 9 9.52 29.82 -13.36
N LYS A 10 10.73 29.42 -12.96
CA LYS A 10 11.34 28.18 -13.43
C LYS A 10 10.68 26.96 -12.80
N SER A 11 10.35 27.00 -11.52
CA SER A 11 9.67 25.90 -10.82
C SER A 11 8.28 25.65 -11.39
N THR A 12 7.49 26.69 -11.66
CA THR A 12 6.17 26.59 -12.27
C THR A 12 6.23 25.97 -13.66
N ALA A 13 7.16 26.43 -14.51
CA ALA A 13 7.34 25.85 -15.84
C ALA A 13 7.72 24.37 -15.79
N ILE A 14 8.56 23.97 -14.83
CA ILE A 14 8.95 22.57 -14.61
C ILE A 14 7.76 21.73 -14.14
N ILE A 15 6.95 22.24 -13.21
CA ILE A 15 5.75 21.55 -12.71
C ILE A 15 4.71 21.39 -13.82
N GLU A 16 4.45 22.43 -14.61
CA GLU A 16 3.53 22.37 -15.76
C GLU A 16 4.01 21.38 -16.81
N GLU A 17 5.32 21.32 -17.09
CA GLU A 17 5.90 20.33 -18.00
C GLU A 17 5.80 18.91 -17.43
N TYR A 18 6.02 18.74 -16.12
CA TYR A 18 5.87 17.45 -15.42
C TYR A 18 4.43 16.92 -15.49
N LEU A 19 3.45 17.76 -15.20
CA LEU A 19 2.03 17.41 -15.25
C LEU A 19 1.57 17.08 -16.68
N ASN A 20 2.18 17.70 -17.69
CA ASN A 20 1.80 17.51 -19.10
C ASN A 20 2.48 16.30 -19.79
N ASN A 21 3.67 15.87 -19.36
CA ASN A 21 4.50 14.91 -20.12
C ASN A 21 4.64 13.49 -19.55
N ASN A 22 3.90 13.12 -18.50
CA ASN A 22 3.79 11.73 -18.00
C ASN A 22 5.16 11.06 -17.64
N VAL A 23 5.59 11.24 -16.38
CA VAL A 23 6.52 10.45 -15.53
C VAL A 23 7.91 10.06 -16.06
N TYR A 24 8.05 9.51 -17.27
CA TYR A 24 9.28 8.82 -17.71
C TYR A 24 10.46 9.77 -17.99
N VAL A 25 10.21 10.94 -18.59
CA VAL A 25 11.30 11.88 -18.96
C VAL A 25 11.92 12.53 -17.72
N PHE A 26 11.12 12.72 -16.66
CA PHE A 26 11.56 13.38 -15.44
C PHE A 26 12.37 12.44 -14.52
N MET A 27 11.95 11.19 -14.38
CA MET A 27 12.73 10.17 -13.65
C MET A 27 14.12 9.96 -14.26
N VAL A 28 14.25 10.06 -15.60
CA VAL A 28 15.53 9.93 -16.30
C VAL A 28 16.46 11.13 -16.02
N LEU A 29 15.94 12.36 -16.00
CA LEU A 29 16.74 13.57 -15.71
C LEU A 29 17.21 13.65 -14.25
N ILE A 30 16.36 13.18 -13.33
CA ILE A 30 16.64 13.12 -11.90
C ILE A 30 17.67 12.04 -11.55
N ASN A 31 17.53 10.82 -12.10
CA ASN A 31 18.49 9.73 -11.85
C ASN A 31 19.90 10.05 -12.39
N TYR A 32 20.00 10.84 -13.47
CA TYR A 32 21.30 11.21 -14.05
C TYR A 32 22.06 12.28 -13.25
N ASN A 33 21.39 13.03 -12.36
CA ASN A 33 22.02 14.06 -11.54
C ASN A 33 21.52 13.97 -10.08
N ASN A 34 22.21 13.16 -9.27
CA ASN A 34 21.94 12.98 -7.84
C ASN A 34 21.71 14.31 -7.06
N TYR A 35 22.36 15.40 -7.48
CA TYR A 35 22.17 16.73 -6.88
C TYR A 35 20.80 17.35 -7.17
N LEU A 36 20.22 17.13 -8.36
CA LEU A 36 18.91 17.67 -8.74
C LEU A 36 17.77 16.95 -8.03
N TYR A 37 17.88 15.64 -7.80
CA TYR A 37 16.94 14.89 -6.97
C TYR A 37 16.87 15.44 -5.54
N ILE A 38 18.04 15.61 -4.92
CA ILE A 38 18.16 16.12 -3.55
C ILE A 38 17.64 17.56 -3.47
N ILE A 39 17.96 18.42 -4.43
CA ILE A 39 17.45 19.80 -4.46
C ILE A 39 15.93 19.83 -4.64
N PHE A 40 15.37 18.98 -5.51
CA PHE A 40 13.92 18.90 -5.71
C PHE A 40 13.20 18.43 -4.43
N TYR A 41 13.72 17.39 -3.77
CA TYR A 41 13.15 16.91 -2.50
C TYR A 41 13.26 17.96 -1.40
N ILE A 42 14.40 18.64 -1.28
CA ILE A 42 14.56 19.73 -0.31
C ILE A 42 13.60 20.88 -0.63
N TYR A 43 13.45 21.25 -1.89
CA TYR A 43 12.57 22.35 -2.29
C TYR A 43 11.10 22.02 -2.05
N VAL A 44 10.64 20.84 -2.48
CA VAL A 44 9.27 20.36 -2.22
C VAL A 44 9.02 20.29 -0.71
N TYR A 45 10.00 19.83 0.07
CA TYR A 45 9.88 19.74 1.52
C TYR A 45 9.82 21.12 2.20
N VAL A 46 10.64 22.09 1.79
CA VAL A 46 10.63 23.45 2.33
C VAL A 46 9.31 24.15 1.97
N VAL A 47 8.92 24.09 0.69
CA VAL A 47 7.65 24.69 0.23
C VAL A 47 6.46 24.03 0.91
N LEU A 48 6.49 22.71 1.13
CA LEU A 48 5.44 22.02 1.87
C LEU A 48 5.29 22.58 3.30
N LEU A 49 6.40 22.81 4.02
CA LEU A 49 6.35 23.36 5.37
C LEU A 49 5.73 24.77 5.39
N GLU A 50 6.04 25.61 4.42
CA GLU A 50 5.44 26.94 4.27
C GLU A 50 3.93 26.86 4.00
N VAL A 51 3.50 25.93 3.14
CA VAL A 51 2.06 25.70 2.89
C VAL A 51 1.35 25.20 4.15
N LEU A 52 2.00 24.34 4.94
CA LEU A 52 1.43 23.83 6.19
C LEU A 52 1.20 24.94 7.24
N GLU A 53 2.01 26.00 7.24
CA GLU A 53 1.82 27.16 8.13
C GLU A 53 0.52 27.93 7.86
N VAL A 54 0.02 27.91 6.62
CA VAL A 54 -1.20 28.63 6.20
C VAL A 54 -2.37 27.70 5.88
N ALA A 55 -2.21 26.39 6.06
CA ALA A 55 -3.20 25.38 5.67
C ALA A 55 -4.55 25.50 6.42
N GLU A 56 -4.55 26.01 7.65
CA GLU A 56 -5.79 26.28 8.39
C GLU A 56 -6.65 27.36 7.72
N ASP A 57 -6.04 28.43 7.22
CA ASP A 57 -6.76 29.49 6.50
C ASP A 57 -7.27 28.96 5.15
N MET A 58 -6.48 28.11 4.48
CA MET A 58 -6.87 27.48 3.21
C MET A 58 -8.07 26.55 3.35
N GLU A 59 -8.30 25.95 4.52
CA GLU A 59 -9.44 25.05 4.77
C GLU A 59 -10.79 25.75 4.55
N ILE A 60 -10.85 27.07 4.72
CA ILE A 60 -12.05 27.89 4.50
C ILE A 60 -12.50 27.80 3.04
N ASP A 61 -11.55 27.90 2.11
CA ASP A 61 -11.81 27.89 0.67
C ASP A 61 -11.67 26.50 0.04
N ILE A 62 -10.90 25.62 0.67
CA ILE A 62 -10.57 24.27 0.19
C ILE A 62 -10.90 23.25 1.29
N PRO A 63 -12.16 22.77 1.37
CA PRO A 63 -12.62 21.90 2.47
C PRO A 63 -11.85 20.57 2.61
N HIS A 64 -11.21 20.10 1.54
CA HIS A 64 -10.44 18.85 1.53
C HIS A 64 -8.92 19.07 1.53
N ILE A 65 -8.45 20.27 1.91
CA ILE A 65 -7.02 20.62 1.86
C ILE A 65 -6.14 19.62 2.61
N TRP A 66 -6.60 19.12 3.76
CA TRP A 66 -5.86 18.14 4.56
C TRP A 66 -5.68 16.79 3.86
N LEU A 67 -6.70 16.34 3.12
CA LEU A 67 -6.59 15.14 2.28
C LEU A 67 -5.59 15.36 1.14
N TYR A 68 -5.65 16.51 0.47
CA TYR A 68 -4.73 16.82 -0.63
C TYR A 68 -3.28 16.95 -0.17
N LEU A 69 -3.05 17.59 0.99
CA LEU A 69 -1.74 17.63 1.63
C LEU A 69 -1.27 16.23 2.01
N ALA A 70 -2.16 15.37 2.51
CA ALA A 70 -1.83 13.98 2.79
C ALA A 70 -1.45 13.19 1.52
N GLU A 71 -2.13 13.40 0.40
CA GLU A 71 -1.80 12.79 -0.90
C GLU A 71 -0.43 13.23 -1.43
N LEU A 72 -0.02 14.48 -1.15
CA LEU A 72 1.32 14.98 -1.49
C LEU A 72 2.40 14.39 -0.59
N ILE A 73 2.09 14.13 0.68
CA ILE A 73 3.05 13.63 1.68
C ILE A 73 3.22 12.11 1.60
N CYS A 74 2.17 11.34 1.33
CA CYS A 74 2.20 9.87 1.33
C CYS A 74 3.32 9.26 0.45
N PRO A 75 3.59 9.75 -0.78
CA PRO A 75 4.69 9.25 -1.61
C PRO A 75 6.06 9.34 -0.94
N MET A 76 6.26 10.29 -0.02
CA MET A 76 7.53 10.43 0.71
C MET A 76 7.77 9.30 1.71
N LEU A 77 6.76 8.49 2.04
CA LEU A 77 6.83 7.34 2.97
C LEU A 77 7.04 6.00 2.27
N GLN A 78 7.13 6.00 0.93
CA GLN A 78 7.38 4.78 0.15
C GLN A 78 8.84 4.31 0.32
N GLU A 79 9.13 3.12 -0.22
CA GLU A 79 10.46 2.52 -0.13
C GLU A 79 11.55 3.46 -0.68
N GLY A 80 12.66 3.59 0.06
CA GLY A 80 13.73 4.55 -0.24
C GLY A 80 13.42 6.01 0.13
N GLY A 81 12.22 6.29 0.66
CA GLY A 81 11.78 7.61 1.12
C GLY A 81 12.21 7.98 2.54
N ILE A 82 11.49 8.93 3.13
CA ILE A 82 11.72 9.46 4.49
C ILE A 82 11.01 8.54 5.51
N PRO A 83 11.69 8.10 6.57
CA PRO A 83 11.04 7.30 7.61
C PRO A 83 9.88 8.05 8.29
N MET A 84 8.83 7.32 8.67
CA MET A 84 7.59 7.89 9.23
C MET A 84 7.83 8.81 10.42
N GLY A 85 8.68 8.40 11.37
CA GLY A 85 8.93 9.18 12.59
C GLY A 85 9.49 10.58 12.32
N PRO A 86 10.66 10.69 11.65
CA PRO A 86 11.20 11.97 11.18
C PRO A 86 10.19 12.79 10.39
N LEU A 87 9.50 12.20 9.40
CA LEU A 87 8.57 12.94 8.57
C LEU A 87 7.41 13.53 9.40
N PHE A 88 6.75 12.69 10.21
CA PHE A 88 5.58 13.10 11.00
C PHE A 88 5.93 14.17 12.03
N ARG A 89 7.08 14.05 12.70
CA ARG A 89 7.53 15.06 13.65
C ARG A 89 7.78 16.40 12.96
N GLU A 90 8.37 16.39 11.77
CA GLU A 90 8.69 17.62 11.06
C GLU A 90 7.45 18.30 10.46
N VAL A 91 6.60 17.59 9.72
CA VAL A 91 5.38 18.17 9.13
C VAL A 91 4.38 18.63 10.19
N SER A 92 4.45 18.07 11.40
CA SER A 92 3.58 18.47 12.51
C SER A 92 4.04 19.75 13.20
N LYS A 93 5.31 20.16 13.10
CA LYS A 93 5.84 21.34 13.80
C LYS A 93 4.98 22.61 13.62
N PRO A 94 4.63 23.04 12.39
CA PRO A 94 3.79 24.21 12.20
C PRO A 94 2.33 23.97 12.63
N LEU A 95 1.88 22.72 12.66
CA LEU A 95 0.49 22.35 12.88
C LEU A 95 0.10 22.10 14.33
N VAL A 96 1.06 21.78 15.20
CA VAL A 96 0.80 21.56 16.64
C VAL A 96 0.25 22.83 17.30
N PRO A 97 0.83 24.03 17.11
CA PRO A 97 0.26 25.28 17.64
C PRO A 97 -1.15 25.59 17.11
N LEU A 98 -1.46 25.15 15.88
CA LEU A 98 -2.78 25.32 15.25
C LEU A 98 -3.79 24.25 15.71
N GLY A 99 -3.35 23.22 16.43
CA GLY A 99 -4.19 22.07 16.79
C GLY A 99 -4.63 21.21 15.59
N LYS A 100 -3.92 21.34 14.45
CA LYS A 100 -4.23 20.65 13.18
C LYS A 100 -3.32 19.47 12.86
N ALA A 101 -2.26 19.24 13.64
CA ALA A 101 -1.33 18.13 13.40
C ALA A 101 -2.04 16.78 13.37
N GLY A 102 -2.91 16.51 14.36
CA GLY A 102 -3.71 15.28 14.39
C GLY A 102 -4.61 15.10 13.15
N VAL A 103 -5.17 16.18 12.62
CA VAL A 103 -6.05 16.15 11.43
C VAL A 103 -5.29 15.66 10.20
N LEU A 104 -4.12 16.27 9.92
CA LEU A 104 -3.29 15.86 8.78
C LEU A 104 -2.79 14.42 8.93
N LEU A 105 -2.29 14.05 10.11
CA LEU A 105 -1.74 12.71 10.32
C LEU A 105 -2.80 11.63 10.17
N VAL A 106 -4.04 11.87 10.59
CA VAL A 106 -5.15 10.94 10.37
C VAL A 106 -5.41 10.72 8.87
N GLU A 107 -5.42 11.78 8.06
CA GLU A 107 -5.60 11.64 6.61
C GLU A 107 -4.46 10.85 5.95
N ILE A 108 -3.21 11.10 6.35
CA ILE A 108 -2.05 10.31 5.90
C ILE A 108 -2.21 8.84 6.29
N LEU A 109 -2.54 8.55 7.55
CA LEU A 109 -2.71 7.18 8.04
C LEU A 109 -3.84 6.45 7.30
N ARG A 110 -4.97 7.12 7.01
CA ARG A 110 -6.08 6.57 6.22
C ARG A 110 -5.65 6.23 4.80
N LEU A 111 -4.86 7.09 4.15
CA LEU A 111 -4.34 6.83 2.81
C LEU A 111 -3.36 5.64 2.80
N LEU A 112 -2.44 5.59 3.77
CA LEU A 112 -1.55 4.44 3.93
C LEU A 112 -2.37 3.16 4.16
N CYS A 113 -3.42 3.21 5.00
CA CYS A 113 -4.30 2.07 5.24
C CYS A 113 -5.09 1.60 3.99
N LYS A 114 -5.22 2.45 2.96
CA LYS A 114 -5.78 2.01 1.66
C LYS A 114 -4.74 1.30 0.81
N ALA A 115 -3.46 1.67 0.94
CA ALA A 115 -2.36 1.07 0.20
C ALA A 115 -1.80 -0.19 0.88
N MET A 116 -1.92 -0.30 2.21
CA MET A 116 -1.39 -1.37 3.05
C MET A 116 -2.29 -1.61 4.27
N SER A 117 -2.11 -2.73 5.00
CA SER A 117 -2.99 -3.05 6.13
C SER A 117 -2.83 -2.12 7.34
N HIS A 118 -3.91 -1.95 8.12
CA HIS A 118 -3.88 -1.24 9.41
C HIS A 118 -2.78 -1.76 10.35
N LYS A 119 -2.51 -3.07 10.30
CA LYS A 119 -1.45 -3.70 11.08
C LYS A 119 -0.06 -3.22 10.65
N LYS A 120 0.22 -3.15 9.33
CA LYS A 120 1.50 -2.65 8.79
C LYS A 120 1.68 -1.17 9.15
N VAL A 121 0.67 -0.34 8.94
CA VAL A 121 0.71 1.09 9.32
C VAL A 121 0.87 1.28 10.83
N GLY A 122 0.15 0.50 11.64
CA GLY A 122 0.29 0.51 13.09
C GLY A 122 1.67 0.06 13.57
N ALA A 123 2.31 -0.89 12.87
CA ALA A 123 3.69 -1.28 13.13
C ALA A 123 4.66 -0.14 12.80
N MET A 124 4.55 0.49 11.62
CA MET A 124 5.37 1.65 11.25
C MET A 124 5.27 2.79 12.29
N TRP A 125 4.06 3.07 12.78
CA TRP A 125 3.82 4.07 13.81
C TRP A 125 4.55 3.73 15.12
N ARG A 126 4.46 2.47 15.55
CA ARG A 126 5.11 1.98 16.78
C ARG A 126 6.63 1.92 16.66
N ASP A 127 7.15 1.44 15.54
CA ASP A 127 8.59 1.35 15.26
C ASP A 127 9.22 2.74 15.18
N ALA A 128 8.45 3.74 14.72
CA ALA A 128 8.81 5.15 14.75
C ALA A 128 8.73 5.79 16.15
N ALA A 129 8.30 5.05 17.17
CA ALA A 129 8.09 5.51 18.54
C ALA A 129 7.26 6.81 18.60
N LEU A 130 6.15 6.84 17.86
CA LEU A 130 5.23 7.98 17.80
C LEU A 130 4.14 7.88 18.86
N SER A 131 3.75 9.04 19.39
CA SER A 131 2.71 9.16 20.40
C SER A 131 1.74 10.27 19.99
N TRP A 132 0.43 10.00 20.01
CA TRP A 132 -0.58 11.01 19.72
C TRP A 132 -0.52 12.22 20.65
N LYS A 133 0.04 12.07 21.86
CA LYS A 133 0.26 13.21 22.77
C LYS A 133 1.25 14.24 22.22
N ASP A 134 2.10 13.86 21.27
CA ASP A 134 3.06 14.76 20.64
C ASP A 134 2.41 15.62 19.54
N PHE A 135 1.19 15.25 19.10
CA PHE A 135 0.49 15.85 17.95
C PHE A 135 -0.87 16.44 18.30
N LEU A 136 -1.30 16.31 19.56
CA LEU A 136 -2.59 16.80 20.04
C LEU A 136 -2.37 17.89 21.10
N PRO A 137 -3.29 18.87 21.20
CA PRO A 137 -3.32 19.82 22.31
C PRO A 137 -3.32 19.12 23.68
N GLU A 138 -2.68 19.72 24.68
CA GLU A 138 -2.50 19.11 26.02
C GLU A 138 -3.83 18.75 26.73
N ASP A 139 -4.91 19.45 26.39
CA ASP A 139 -6.25 19.25 26.94
C ASP A 139 -7.06 18.16 26.23
N LYS A 140 -6.59 17.64 25.08
CA LYS A 140 -7.26 16.56 24.35
C LYS A 140 -6.88 15.18 24.89
N ASP A 141 -7.89 14.33 25.07
CA ASP A 141 -7.70 12.92 25.37
C ASP A 141 -7.32 12.15 24.10
N ALA A 142 -6.10 11.63 24.07
CA ALA A 142 -5.57 10.88 22.93
C ALA A 142 -6.33 9.57 22.66
N ASN A 143 -6.79 8.86 23.69
CA ASN A 143 -7.55 7.61 23.49
C ASN A 143 -8.91 7.91 22.88
N LYS A 144 -9.59 8.95 23.38
CA LYS A 144 -10.86 9.40 22.82
C LYS A 144 -10.69 9.83 21.36
N PHE A 145 -9.67 10.64 21.06
CA PHE A 145 -9.36 11.09 19.70
C PHE A 145 -9.17 9.91 18.75
N VAL A 146 -8.34 8.94 19.15
CA VAL A 146 -8.03 7.78 18.31
C VAL A 146 -9.27 6.94 18.00
N THR A 147 -10.18 6.78 18.96
CA THR A 147 -11.46 6.08 18.74
C THR A 147 -12.42 6.88 17.85
N GLU A 148 -12.52 8.20 18.03
CA GLU A 148 -13.39 9.05 17.21
C GLU A 148 -12.93 9.10 15.74
N GLU A 149 -11.61 9.08 15.53
CA GLU A 149 -11.01 9.14 14.19
C GLU A 149 -10.81 7.76 13.52
N GLY A 150 -11.05 6.66 14.24
CA GLY A 150 -10.92 5.30 13.72
C GLY A 150 -9.48 4.87 13.45
N VAL A 151 -8.53 5.34 14.25
CA VAL A 151 -7.09 5.06 14.10
C VAL A 151 -6.52 4.21 15.24
N GLU A 152 -7.35 3.35 15.85
CA GLU A 152 -7.02 2.55 17.03
C GLU A 152 -5.86 1.59 16.81
N PHE A 153 -5.56 1.23 15.57
CA PHE A 153 -4.40 0.40 15.20
C PHE A 153 -3.05 1.03 15.58
N THR A 154 -3.02 2.33 15.88
CA THR A 154 -1.85 3.07 16.40
C THR A 154 -1.63 2.86 17.91
N LEU A 155 -2.66 2.42 18.64
CA LEU A 155 -2.55 2.01 20.05
C LEU A 155 -2.17 0.53 20.06
N GLY A 156 -0.95 0.19 20.49
CA GLY A 156 -0.44 -1.19 20.45
C GLY A 156 -1.38 -2.24 21.06
N GLU A 157 -1.32 -3.46 20.50
CA GLU A 157 -1.94 -4.79 20.80
C GLU A 157 -3.09 -5.02 21.82
N GLU A 158 -3.69 -4.04 22.49
CA GLU A 158 -4.86 -4.28 23.36
C GLU A 158 -6.19 -4.44 22.59
N CYS A 159 -6.17 -4.31 21.26
CA CYS A 159 -7.29 -4.69 20.39
C CYS A 159 -7.07 -6.00 19.64
N VAL A 160 -6.35 -6.96 20.23
CA VAL A 160 -6.58 -8.37 19.89
C VAL A 160 -7.82 -8.80 20.66
N ARG A 161 -9.00 -8.79 20.00
CA ARG A 161 -10.06 -9.73 20.40
C ARG A 161 -9.35 -11.06 20.60
N LYS A 162 -9.41 -11.65 21.80
CA LYS A 162 -8.86 -12.98 22.12
C LYS A 162 -9.54 -14.02 21.23
N SER A 163 -9.15 -14.06 19.97
CA SER A 163 -9.21 -15.22 19.12
C SER A 163 -8.03 -16.05 19.59
N SER A 164 -8.30 -16.99 20.49
CA SER A 164 -7.47 -18.17 20.62
C SER A 164 -7.15 -18.64 19.21
N LYS A 165 -5.91 -18.46 18.74
CA LYS A 165 -5.47 -18.88 17.40
C LYS A 165 -5.68 -20.40 17.32
N VAL A 166 -6.84 -20.79 16.82
CA VAL A 166 -7.14 -22.17 16.43
C VAL A 166 -6.48 -22.32 15.08
N THR A 167 -5.49 -23.21 14.98
CA THR A 167 -4.88 -23.58 13.71
C THR A 167 -5.98 -24.13 12.80
N LEU A 168 -6.42 -23.35 11.81
CA LEU A 168 -7.47 -23.77 10.89
C LEU A 168 -6.95 -24.85 9.95
N SER A 169 -7.78 -25.86 9.65
CA SER A 169 -7.42 -26.87 8.65
C SER A 169 -7.50 -26.28 7.24
N PRO A 170 -6.74 -26.82 6.26
CA PRO A 170 -6.83 -26.42 4.86
C PRO A 170 -8.27 -26.38 4.30
N GLU A 171 -9.13 -27.30 4.73
CA GLU A 171 -10.53 -27.38 4.32
C GLU A 171 -11.36 -26.22 4.89
N ASP A 172 -11.06 -25.81 6.13
CA ASP A 172 -11.71 -24.68 6.77
C ASP A 172 -11.29 -23.35 6.13
N ILE A 173 -10.01 -23.24 5.77
CA ILE A 173 -9.45 -22.10 5.04
C ILE A 173 -10.13 -21.97 3.67
N SER A 174 -10.19 -23.07 2.90
CA SER A 174 -10.82 -23.09 1.58
C SER A 174 -12.28 -22.66 1.63
N ARG A 175 -13.05 -23.22 2.56
CA ARG A 175 -14.47 -22.93 2.72
C ARG A 175 -14.74 -21.47 3.04
N GLU A 176 -13.91 -20.87 3.88
CA GLU A 176 -14.10 -19.49 4.32
C GLU A 176 -13.67 -18.47 3.26
N LEU A 177 -12.62 -18.77 2.50
CA LEU A 177 -12.22 -17.98 1.33
C LEU A 177 -13.29 -18.02 0.23
N GLU A 178 -13.86 -19.21 -0.05
CA GLU A 178 -15.01 -19.34 -0.96
C GLU A 178 -16.20 -18.51 -0.49
N ARG A 179 -16.52 -18.53 0.81
CA ARG A 179 -17.60 -17.71 1.40
C ARG A 179 -17.35 -16.22 1.20
N LEU A 180 -16.14 -15.73 1.52
CA LEU A 180 -15.79 -14.32 1.39
C LEU A 180 -15.88 -13.83 -0.06
N LEU A 181 -15.42 -14.65 -1.01
CA LEU A 181 -15.50 -14.32 -2.43
C LEU A 181 -16.93 -14.37 -2.98
N GLN A 182 -17.76 -15.32 -2.54
CA GLN A 182 -19.19 -15.36 -2.89
C GLN A 182 -19.96 -14.16 -2.33
N GLU A 183 -19.60 -13.71 -1.12
CA GLU A 183 -20.15 -12.50 -0.50
C GLU A 183 -19.67 -11.19 -1.14
N LYS A 184 -18.81 -11.26 -2.17
CA LYS A 184 -18.18 -10.11 -2.81
C LYS A 184 -17.46 -9.22 -1.79
N ALA A 185 -16.79 -9.84 -0.82
CA ALA A 185 -15.94 -9.12 0.11
C ALA A 185 -14.88 -8.32 -0.65
N ASP A 186 -14.62 -7.09 -0.20
CA ASP A 186 -13.50 -6.33 -0.72
C ASP A 186 -12.17 -6.92 -0.22
N ASN A 187 -11.07 -6.47 -0.82
CA ASN A 187 -9.73 -6.97 -0.50
C ASN A 187 -9.40 -6.76 0.98
N GLN A 188 -9.84 -5.64 1.57
CA GLN A 188 -9.58 -5.33 2.98
C GLN A 188 -10.21 -6.37 3.91
N ARG A 189 -11.47 -6.73 3.65
CA ARG A 189 -12.19 -7.74 4.44
C ARG A 189 -11.57 -9.14 4.31
N ILE A 190 -10.94 -9.45 3.18
CA ILE A 190 -10.18 -10.69 3.00
C ILE A 190 -8.88 -10.64 3.81
N PHE A 191 -8.12 -9.54 3.75
CA PHE A 191 -6.90 -9.36 4.54
C PHE A 191 -7.15 -9.39 6.04
N ASP A 192 -8.19 -8.70 6.51
CA ASP A 192 -8.57 -8.68 7.93
C ASP A 192 -8.89 -10.10 8.44
N TRP A 193 -9.56 -10.91 7.61
CA TRP A 193 -9.86 -12.30 7.97
C TRP A 193 -8.58 -13.15 8.02
N VAL A 194 -7.70 -13.03 7.02
CA VAL A 194 -6.42 -13.76 6.97
C VAL A 194 -5.58 -13.44 8.20
N GLU A 195 -5.39 -12.16 8.53
CA GLU A 195 -4.60 -11.72 9.68
C GLU A 195 -5.21 -12.16 11.02
N ALA A 196 -6.55 -12.21 11.12
CA ALA A 196 -7.24 -12.60 12.35
C ALA A 196 -7.25 -14.11 12.60
N ASN A 197 -7.10 -14.93 11.55
CA ASN A 197 -7.33 -16.37 11.62
C ASN A 197 -6.10 -17.22 11.28
N LEU A 198 -5.12 -16.67 10.56
CA LEU A 198 -3.93 -17.41 10.13
C LEU A 198 -2.66 -16.82 10.76
N ASP A 199 -1.72 -17.69 11.09
CA ASP A 199 -0.38 -17.30 11.47
C ASP A 199 0.57 -17.22 10.25
N GLU A 200 1.76 -16.68 10.48
CA GLU A 200 2.76 -16.43 9.45
C GLU A 200 3.20 -17.72 8.74
N GLN A 201 3.28 -18.85 9.46
CA GLN A 201 3.58 -20.15 8.86
C GLN A 201 2.44 -20.62 7.94
N GLN A 202 1.19 -20.40 8.33
CA GLN A 202 0.03 -20.79 7.52
C GLN A 202 -0.09 -19.94 6.26
N THR A 203 0.10 -18.62 6.33
CA THR A 203 0.06 -17.71 5.18
C THR A 203 1.14 -17.99 4.13
N SER A 204 2.33 -18.40 4.56
CA SER A 204 3.42 -18.74 3.63
C SER A 204 3.40 -20.21 3.17
N SER A 205 2.43 -21.01 3.64
CA SER A 205 2.32 -22.42 3.28
C SER A 205 1.40 -22.65 2.07
N ASP A 206 1.70 -23.70 1.29
CA ASP A 206 0.82 -24.21 0.23
C ASP A 206 -0.61 -24.45 0.71
N THR A 207 -0.80 -24.67 2.02
CA THR A 207 -2.08 -24.89 2.71
C THR A 207 -3.01 -23.68 2.65
N PHE A 208 -2.49 -22.46 2.50
CA PHE A 208 -3.27 -21.23 2.34
C PHE A 208 -3.26 -20.72 0.90
N VAL A 209 -2.07 -20.70 0.30
CA VAL A 209 -1.87 -20.21 -1.08
C VAL A 209 -2.73 -21.01 -2.06
N ARG A 210 -2.73 -22.34 -1.98
CA ARG A 210 -3.48 -23.18 -2.92
C ARG A 210 -4.99 -22.96 -2.82
N PRO A 211 -5.63 -22.96 -1.63
CA PRO A 211 -7.03 -22.57 -1.49
C PRO A 211 -7.37 -21.18 -2.00
N LEU A 212 -6.56 -20.16 -1.67
CA LEU A 212 -6.80 -18.79 -2.10
C LEU A 212 -6.77 -18.68 -3.63
N MET A 213 -5.73 -19.24 -4.26
CA MET A 213 -5.60 -19.26 -5.70
C MET A 213 -6.75 -20.01 -6.37
N THR A 214 -7.18 -21.13 -5.78
CA THR A 214 -8.31 -21.92 -6.29
C THR A 214 -9.61 -21.13 -6.22
N ALA A 215 -9.91 -20.52 -5.08
CA ALA A 215 -11.15 -19.78 -4.86
C ALA A 215 -11.23 -18.51 -5.74
N VAL A 216 -10.12 -17.80 -5.91
CA VAL A 216 -10.00 -16.64 -6.82
C VAL A 216 -10.18 -17.05 -8.28
N CYS A 217 -9.56 -18.16 -8.70
CA CYS A 217 -9.73 -18.66 -10.07
C CYS A 217 -11.16 -19.13 -10.33
N GLN A 218 -11.79 -19.80 -9.36
CA GLN A 218 -13.18 -20.23 -9.45
C GLN A 218 -14.15 -19.05 -9.51
N SER A 219 -13.96 -18.01 -8.70
CA SER A 219 -14.81 -16.82 -8.74
C SER A 219 -14.70 -16.07 -10.07
N ALA A 220 -13.49 -16.02 -10.65
CA ALA A 220 -13.26 -15.46 -11.98
C ALA A 220 -13.92 -16.26 -13.11
N ILE A 221 -14.12 -17.57 -12.93
CA ILE A 221 -14.80 -18.46 -13.89
C ILE A 221 -16.32 -18.42 -13.74
N ILE A 222 -16.83 -18.30 -12.50
CA ILE A 222 -18.27 -18.38 -12.16
C ILE A 222 -18.99 -17.02 -12.32
N GLY A 223 -18.26 -15.93 -12.54
CA GLY A 223 -18.81 -14.60 -12.85
C GLY A 223 -19.55 -14.52 -14.20
N GLU A 224 -20.72 -15.15 -14.30
CA GLU A 224 -21.64 -15.03 -15.43
C GLU A 224 -22.25 -13.60 -15.48
N SER A 225 -21.63 -12.68 -16.23
CA SER A 225 -22.35 -11.75 -17.14
C SER A 225 -21.42 -10.90 -18.04
N LEU A 226 -20.28 -11.40 -18.51
CA LEU A 226 -19.43 -10.64 -19.45
C LEU A 226 -19.08 -11.49 -20.68
N HIS A 227 -19.11 -10.86 -21.86
CA HIS A 227 -18.98 -11.54 -23.16
C HIS A 227 -17.66 -12.34 -23.31
N PRO A 228 -17.65 -13.47 -24.05
CA PRO A 228 -16.52 -14.40 -24.14
C PRO A 228 -15.13 -13.80 -24.45
N PRO A 229 -14.97 -12.77 -25.31
CA PRO A 229 -13.65 -12.19 -25.60
C PRO A 229 -13.07 -11.34 -24.45
N LEU A 230 -13.93 -10.80 -23.58
CA LEU A 230 -13.53 -10.00 -22.43
C LEU A 230 -13.15 -10.89 -21.25
N ILE A 231 -13.78 -12.07 -21.10
CA ILE A 231 -13.43 -13.05 -20.06
C ILE A 231 -11.95 -13.43 -20.16
N THR A 232 -11.44 -13.69 -21.37
CA THR A 232 -10.05 -14.14 -21.55
C THR A 232 -9.01 -13.07 -21.25
N SER A 233 -9.31 -11.78 -21.47
CA SER A 233 -8.38 -10.68 -21.20
C SER A 233 -8.50 -10.12 -19.78
N PHE A 234 -9.70 -10.16 -19.20
CA PHE A 234 -9.94 -9.69 -17.84
C PHE A 234 -9.48 -10.73 -16.80
N SER A 235 -9.74 -12.02 -17.04
CA SER A 235 -9.19 -13.11 -16.19
C SER A 235 -7.67 -13.22 -16.30
N SER A 236 -7.09 -12.92 -17.47
CA SER A 236 -5.63 -12.98 -17.64
C SER A 236 -4.91 -11.88 -16.89
N ASN A 237 -5.44 -10.66 -16.90
CA ASN A 237 -4.85 -9.53 -16.19
C ASN A 237 -5.09 -9.63 -14.69
N LEU A 238 -6.24 -10.16 -14.27
CA LEU A 238 -6.54 -10.29 -12.84
C LEU A 238 -5.60 -11.27 -12.15
N LEU A 239 -5.40 -12.45 -12.72
CA LEU A 239 -4.47 -13.43 -12.13
C LEU A 239 -3.04 -12.90 -12.09
N ARG A 240 -2.62 -12.19 -13.15
CA ARG A 240 -1.32 -11.52 -13.21
C ARG A 240 -1.17 -10.47 -12.11
N MET A 241 -2.17 -9.58 -11.93
CA MET A 241 -2.15 -8.59 -10.86
C MET A 241 -2.05 -9.23 -9.47
N PHE A 242 -2.71 -10.37 -9.24
CA PHE A 242 -2.56 -11.11 -7.98
C PHE A 242 -1.14 -11.67 -7.80
N PHE A 243 -0.52 -12.21 -8.86
CA PHE A 243 0.86 -12.70 -8.79
C PHE A 243 1.84 -11.57 -8.48
N ASP A 244 1.67 -10.42 -9.14
CA ASP A 244 2.48 -9.22 -8.89
C ASP A 244 2.34 -8.78 -7.42
N VAL A 245 1.11 -8.61 -6.90
CA VAL A 245 0.88 -8.19 -5.50
C VAL A 245 1.40 -9.21 -4.49
N LEU A 246 1.19 -10.52 -4.73
CA LEU A 246 1.64 -11.57 -3.81
C LEU A 246 3.18 -11.69 -3.78
N TYR A 247 3.84 -11.35 -4.89
CA TYR A 247 5.28 -11.28 -4.99
C TYR A 247 5.83 -9.99 -4.34
N ASP A 248 5.30 -8.83 -4.72
CA ASP A 248 5.76 -7.51 -4.24
C ASP A 248 5.56 -7.31 -2.74
N GLU A 249 4.48 -7.84 -2.17
CA GLU A 249 4.21 -7.79 -0.72
C GLU A 249 4.87 -8.93 0.06
N ASP A 250 5.80 -9.68 -0.56
CA ASP A 250 6.56 -10.76 0.06
C ASP A 250 5.70 -11.90 0.65
N VAL A 251 4.44 -12.00 0.24
CA VAL A 251 3.49 -13.02 0.70
C VAL A 251 3.89 -14.39 0.16
N ILE A 252 4.35 -14.44 -1.09
CA ILE A 252 4.83 -15.66 -1.76
C ILE A 252 6.21 -15.37 -2.34
N LYS A 253 7.21 -16.14 -1.90
CA LYS A 253 8.57 -16.11 -2.46
C LYS A 253 8.60 -16.86 -3.81
N GLU A 254 9.62 -16.59 -4.63
CA GLU A 254 9.84 -17.16 -5.98
C GLU A 254 9.57 -18.68 -6.04
N GLU A 255 10.13 -19.43 -5.09
CA GLU A 255 9.96 -20.88 -4.95
C GLU A 255 8.50 -21.32 -4.85
N GLY A 256 7.63 -20.53 -4.21
CA GLY A 256 6.21 -20.81 -4.12
C GLY A 256 5.53 -20.76 -5.50
N PHE A 257 5.91 -19.80 -6.33
CA PHE A 257 5.42 -19.67 -7.70
C PHE A 257 5.91 -20.83 -8.58
N TYR A 258 7.20 -21.19 -8.52
CA TYR A 258 7.75 -22.31 -9.29
C TYR A 258 7.17 -23.67 -8.88
N ARG A 259 6.90 -23.87 -7.59
CA ARG A 259 6.21 -25.07 -7.09
C ARG A 259 4.79 -25.17 -7.62
N TRP A 260 4.05 -24.07 -7.63
CA TRP A 260 2.72 -24.06 -8.23
C TRP A 260 2.80 -24.34 -9.73
N GLU A 261 3.71 -23.70 -10.47
CA GLU A 261 3.87 -23.90 -11.91
C GLU A 261 4.12 -25.38 -12.26
N SER A 262 5.07 -26.00 -11.56
CA SER A 262 5.51 -27.38 -11.79
C SER A 262 4.60 -28.47 -11.19
N SER A 263 3.62 -28.10 -10.36
CA SER A 263 2.76 -29.05 -9.67
C SER A 263 1.95 -29.95 -10.63
N LYS A 264 1.95 -31.25 -10.33
CA LYS A 264 1.22 -32.32 -11.04
C LYS A 264 0.02 -32.84 -10.25
N ASP A 265 -0.38 -32.15 -9.18
CA ASP A 265 -1.51 -32.54 -8.36
C ASP A 265 -2.79 -32.60 -9.24
N PRO A 266 -3.49 -33.74 -9.31
CA PRO A 266 -4.72 -33.89 -10.08
C PRO A 266 -5.79 -32.85 -9.73
N ALA A 267 -5.85 -32.40 -8.47
CA ALA A 267 -6.80 -31.39 -8.01
C ALA A 267 -6.54 -30.00 -8.61
N GLU A 268 -5.31 -29.73 -9.04
CA GLU A 268 -4.88 -28.45 -9.58
C GLU A 268 -4.90 -28.39 -11.11
N GLN A 269 -5.21 -29.49 -11.80
CA GLN A 269 -5.08 -29.53 -13.27
C GLN A 269 -6.23 -28.82 -14.00
N GLN A 270 -7.40 -28.73 -13.36
CA GLN A 270 -8.57 -28.08 -13.95
C GLN A 270 -8.34 -26.57 -14.06
N GLY A 271 -8.39 -26.02 -15.28
CA GLY A 271 -8.20 -24.58 -15.54
C GLY A 271 -6.74 -24.08 -15.51
N LYS A 272 -5.80 -24.87 -14.96
CA LYS A 272 -4.38 -24.48 -14.85
C LYS A 272 -3.70 -24.16 -16.18
N GLY A 273 -4.05 -24.85 -17.26
CA GLY A 273 -3.51 -24.53 -18.59
C GLY A 273 -3.89 -23.13 -19.10
N VAL A 274 -5.06 -22.62 -18.72
CA VAL A 274 -5.50 -21.25 -19.05
C VAL A 274 -4.81 -20.24 -18.13
N ALA A 275 -4.75 -20.56 -16.83
CA ALA A 275 -4.04 -19.75 -15.83
C ALA A 275 -2.55 -19.57 -16.19
N LEU A 276 -1.82 -20.65 -16.48
CA LEU A 276 -0.41 -20.61 -16.87
C LEU A 276 -0.16 -19.74 -18.11
N LYS A 277 -1.05 -19.83 -19.12
CA LYS A 277 -0.96 -18.98 -20.31
C LYS A 277 -1.12 -17.50 -19.98
N SER A 278 -1.95 -17.15 -18.98
CA SER A 278 -2.13 -15.76 -18.59
C SER A 278 -0.98 -15.16 -17.79
N VAL A 279 -0.26 -15.97 -17.01
CA VAL A 279 0.87 -15.52 -16.18
C VAL A 279 2.24 -15.86 -16.79
N THR A 280 2.28 -16.27 -18.06
CA THR A 280 3.54 -16.64 -18.72
C THR A 280 4.57 -15.50 -18.67
N ALA A 281 4.14 -14.25 -18.89
CA ALA A 281 5.04 -13.09 -18.82
C ALA A 281 5.60 -12.84 -17.42
N PHE A 282 4.85 -13.16 -16.36
CA PHE A 282 5.34 -13.07 -14.98
C PHE A 282 6.46 -14.07 -14.74
N PHE A 283 6.25 -15.34 -15.11
CA PHE A 283 7.26 -16.39 -14.95
C PHE A 283 8.49 -16.19 -15.86
N THR A 284 8.34 -15.54 -17.01
CA THR A 284 9.49 -15.13 -17.82
C THR A 284 10.34 -14.10 -17.07
N TRP A 285 9.69 -13.04 -16.57
CA TRP A 285 10.37 -12.00 -15.79
C TRP A 285 11.01 -12.55 -14.50
N LEU A 286 10.32 -13.43 -13.78
CA LEU A 286 10.82 -14.03 -12.53
C LEU A 286 12.15 -14.76 -12.72
N ARG A 287 12.28 -15.53 -13.81
CA ARG A 287 13.52 -16.24 -14.16
C ARG A 287 14.63 -15.31 -14.64
N GLU A 288 14.28 -14.25 -15.36
CA GLU A 288 15.24 -13.23 -15.83
C GLU A 288 15.86 -12.45 -14.65
N ALA A 289 15.06 -12.15 -13.61
CA ALA A 289 15.54 -11.50 -12.40
C ALA A 289 16.49 -12.40 -11.58
N GLU A 290 16.24 -13.72 -11.56
CA GLU A 290 17.07 -14.71 -10.88
C GLU A 290 18.47 -14.83 -11.54
N ASP A 291 18.52 -14.91 -12.88
CA ASP A 291 19.77 -15.01 -13.67
C ASP A 291 20.69 -13.77 -13.52
N GLU A 292 20.15 -12.57 -13.29
CA GLU A 292 20.92 -11.34 -13.05
C GLU A 292 21.53 -11.29 -11.64
N SER A 293 20.91 -11.96 -10.66
CA SER A 293 21.39 -12.01 -9.28
C SER A 293 22.55 -13.01 -9.09
N ASP A 294 22.56 -14.11 -9.85
CA ASP A 294 23.61 -15.15 -9.81
C ASP A 294 24.85 -14.81 -10.66
N SER A 295 24.76 -13.81 -11.54
CA SER A 295 25.86 -13.33 -12.39
C SER A 295 26.59 -12.09 -11.85
N SER A 296 26.25 -11.66 -10.63
CA SER A 296 26.79 -10.48 -9.93
C SER A 296 27.73 -10.82 -8.77
#